data_AF-A0A223E713-F1
#
_entry.id   AF-A0A223E713-F1
#
_cell.length_a   1.000
_cell.length_b   1.000
_cell.length_c   1.000
_cell.angle_alpha   90.00
_cell.angle_beta   90.00
_cell.angle_gamma   90.00
#
_symmetry.space_group_name_H-M   'P 1'
#
loop_
_entity.id
_entity.type
_entity.pdbx_description
1 polymer ?
#
loop_
_entity_poly.entity_id
_entity_poly.type
_entity_poly.pdbx_seq_one_letter_code
_entity_poly.pdbx_strand_id
1 'polypeptide(L)'
;MPILLKEKGFMLIVIGFGLPIILIQLWSLEKTHIPFAILIAILAGILEIFPIELRNGKKLSCSSIFNIVVLVQMGIPEAVIVVFIASLFLFYNSKLSFISWLFQASQCAVAVFLAGFVFEYFFGKLGVFTYITSVFAFACATFIYFFIFFAITMSYKSLVFSQNFSDVLKTEMNDTLLAFAVTFILGFRLAAIDYDQQPFPFWFETIFSVAVFLFARSIAQVLVRHRKNHLATLENITQYMEQKVHLPKGHSKRVGDLARRIAEELKLSPKHVDAVHYAALLHDIGKMQMEHEIFQKRGALTLEEEKLYKQHSELGAKMVSAISGIEKAAQYVRFHHEQWDGKGYPDGKKGEEIPLGARIIAAANEYDKLMHSSGIINQKKAFQNLKNTKLDPKLVEIVLKIADFKKAGKDHHPGLIQAQNQQHFHDIKYKGSKLLKDFAVVQAVFYQNGSFYHINGEKVQIPCEQQIKSLITNHPIQNGYAHEFIEDVPSRKMYNVHWICLEKKILCLLFDVSHLREYERKQELRIRTIYRDCLYAVTQGKLTLIEREELKSFNQGEKIAEFPVSEKNDVAACRTFIDQLLKDRHISEKKRYNVLLSISEAVTNEP
;
A
#
# COMPACT_ATOMS: atom_id res chain seq x y z
N MET A 1 15.29 -21.98 -20.48
CA MET A 1 14.95 -22.17 -21.90
C MET A 1 13.73 -23.08 -22.19
N PRO A 2 13.41 -24.16 -21.44
CA PRO A 2 12.30 -25.06 -21.81
C PRO A 2 10.88 -24.52 -21.53
N ILE A 3 10.71 -23.57 -20.60
CA ILE A 3 9.38 -23.05 -20.20
C ILE A 3 8.77 -22.16 -21.29
N LEU A 4 9.57 -21.24 -21.86
CA LEU A 4 9.14 -20.34 -22.94
C LEU A 4 8.74 -21.06 -24.23
N LEU A 5 9.37 -22.21 -24.52
CA LEU A 5 9.00 -23.06 -25.67
C LEU A 5 7.68 -23.79 -25.44
N LYS A 6 7.46 -24.33 -24.24
CA LYS A 6 6.19 -24.98 -23.87
C LYS A 6 5.02 -23.98 -23.87
N GLU A 7 5.26 -22.78 -23.35
CA GLU A 7 4.28 -21.69 -23.34
C GLU A 7 3.84 -21.32 -24.76
N LYS A 8 4.80 -21.01 -25.64
CA LYS A 8 4.50 -20.65 -27.04
C LYS A 8 3.88 -21.81 -27.81
N GLY A 9 4.33 -23.04 -27.59
CA GLY A 9 3.77 -24.23 -28.25
C GLY A 9 2.28 -24.43 -27.91
N PHE A 10 1.91 -24.36 -26.63
CA PHE A 10 0.51 -24.51 -26.23
C PHE A 10 -0.37 -23.38 -26.78
N MET A 11 0.10 -22.13 -26.71
CA MET A 11 -0.64 -20.99 -27.28
C MET A 11 -0.88 -21.16 -28.77
N LEU A 12 0.13 -21.60 -29.53
CA LEU A 12 0.00 -21.83 -30.98
C LEU A 12 -0.99 -22.95 -31.32
N ILE A 13 -1.09 -24.01 -30.50
CA ILE A 13 -2.08 -25.08 -30.70
C ILE A 13 -3.50 -24.51 -30.59
N VAL A 14 -3.79 -23.77 -29.51
CA VAL A 14 -5.13 -23.18 -29.31
C VAL A 14 -5.45 -22.16 -30.40
N ILE A 15 -4.47 -21.35 -30.82
CA ILE A 15 -4.61 -20.44 -31.97
C ILE A 15 -4.92 -21.20 -33.26
N GLY A 16 -4.23 -22.33 -33.48
CA GLY A 16 -4.43 -23.18 -34.65
C GLY A 16 -5.84 -23.74 -34.79
N PHE A 17 -6.54 -23.97 -33.67
CA PHE A 17 -7.95 -24.35 -33.68
C PHE A 17 -8.90 -23.16 -33.74
N GLY A 18 -8.63 -22.08 -33.00
CA GLY A 18 -9.56 -20.94 -32.89
C GLY A 18 -9.57 -20.02 -34.11
N LEU A 19 -8.42 -19.78 -34.76
CA LEU A 19 -8.35 -18.88 -35.92
C LEU A 19 -9.17 -19.40 -37.12
N PRO A 20 -9.09 -20.69 -37.51
CA PRO A 20 -9.95 -21.22 -38.57
C PRO A 20 -11.44 -21.10 -38.24
N ILE A 21 -11.84 -21.34 -36.99
CA ILE A 21 -13.23 -21.17 -36.54
C ILE A 21 -13.68 -19.73 -36.80
N ILE A 22 -12.91 -18.74 -36.35
CA ILE A 22 -13.23 -17.31 -36.56
C ILE A 22 -13.37 -17.00 -38.05
N LEU A 23 -12.43 -17.47 -38.88
CA LEU A 23 -12.43 -17.22 -40.32
C LEU A 23 -13.64 -17.87 -41.01
N ILE A 24 -13.95 -19.12 -40.72
CA ILE A 24 -15.09 -19.85 -41.34
C ILE A 24 -16.42 -19.19 -40.95
N GLN A 25 -16.58 -18.85 -39.68
CA GLN A 25 -17.82 -18.25 -39.18
C GLN A 25 -18.06 -16.84 -39.73
N LEU A 26 -17.00 -16.10 -40.08
CA LEU A 26 -17.12 -14.80 -40.75
C LEU A 26 -17.89 -14.87 -42.08
N TRP A 27 -17.74 -15.98 -42.83
CA TRP A 27 -18.43 -16.18 -44.11
C TRP A 27 -19.89 -16.62 -43.94
N SER A 28 -20.25 -17.12 -42.76
CA SER A 28 -21.57 -17.69 -42.47
C SER A 28 -22.53 -16.68 -41.82
N LEU A 29 -22.12 -15.41 -41.73
CA LEU A 29 -22.91 -14.33 -41.16
C LEU A 29 -24.17 -14.01 -41.96
N GLU A 30 -25.29 -13.92 -41.26
CA GLU A 30 -26.50 -13.34 -41.83
C GLU A 30 -26.41 -11.81 -41.85
N LYS A 31 -26.60 -11.20 -43.03
CA LYS A 31 -26.44 -9.75 -43.23
C LYS A 31 -27.38 -8.91 -42.36
N THR A 32 -28.55 -9.45 -42.04
CA THR A 32 -29.57 -8.84 -41.17
C THR A 32 -29.11 -8.71 -39.72
N HIS A 33 -28.26 -9.61 -39.25
CA HIS A 33 -27.81 -9.66 -37.85
C HIS A 33 -26.58 -8.81 -37.56
N ILE A 34 -25.86 -8.36 -38.61
CA ILE A 34 -24.60 -7.60 -38.48
C ILE A 34 -24.73 -6.36 -37.57
N PRO A 35 -25.74 -5.47 -37.74
CA PRO A 35 -25.84 -4.28 -36.90
C PRO A 35 -26.02 -4.60 -35.41
N PHE A 36 -26.83 -5.63 -35.11
CA PHE A 36 -27.06 -6.09 -33.75
C PHE A 36 -25.80 -6.71 -33.14
N ALA A 37 -25.15 -7.63 -33.88
CA ALA A 37 -23.91 -8.28 -33.43
C ALA A 37 -22.82 -7.25 -33.14
N ILE A 38 -22.67 -6.21 -33.97
CA ILE A 38 -21.72 -5.13 -33.73
C ILE A 38 -22.05 -4.36 -32.45
N LEU A 39 -23.31 -3.99 -32.23
CA LEU A 39 -23.70 -3.22 -31.04
C LEU A 39 -23.48 -4.03 -29.75
N ILE A 40 -23.85 -5.31 -29.74
CA ILE A 40 -23.57 -6.20 -28.62
C ILE A 40 -22.05 -6.40 -28.44
N ALA A 41 -21.28 -6.53 -29.52
CA ALA A 41 -19.83 -6.65 -29.43
C ALA A 41 -19.15 -5.41 -28.82
N ILE A 42 -19.66 -4.21 -29.12
CA ILE A 42 -19.19 -2.97 -28.50
C ILE A 42 -19.48 -3.00 -26.99
N LEU A 43 -20.69 -3.39 -26.59
CA LEU A 43 -21.04 -3.52 -25.17
C LEU A 43 -20.18 -4.56 -24.46
N ALA A 44 -19.99 -5.74 -25.06
CA ALA A 44 -19.10 -6.77 -24.55
C ALA A 44 -17.64 -6.27 -24.45
N GLY A 45 -17.15 -5.53 -25.45
CA GLY A 45 -15.81 -4.92 -25.44
C GLY A 45 -15.64 -3.87 -24.34
N ILE A 46 -16.66 -3.07 -24.05
CA ILE A 46 -16.68 -2.15 -22.90
C ILE A 46 -16.54 -2.95 -21.59
N LEU A 47 -17.27 -4.06 -21.43
CA LEU A 47 -17.15 -4.91 -20.25
C LEU A 47 -15.76 -5.57 -20.12
N GLU A 48 -15.09 -5.87 -21.23
CA GLU A 48 -13.71 -6.37 -21.24
C GLU A 48 -12.68 -5.31 -20.83
N ILE A 49 -12.89 -4.04 -21.21
CA ILE A 49 -12.03 -2.92 -20.79
C ILE A 49 -12.21 -2.65 -19.30
N PHE A 50 -13.42 -2.83 -18.79
CA PHE A 50 -13.80 -2.48 -17.43
C PHE A 50 -14.17 -3.71 -16.56
N PRO A 51 -13.24 -4.67 -16.32
CA PRO A 51 -13.55 -5.85 -15.51
C PRO A 51 -13.56 -5.54 -14.00
N ILE A 52 -14.36 -6.24 -13.21
CA ILE A 52 -14.40 -6.09 -11.75
C ILE A 52 -13.13 -6.68 -11.14
N GLU A 53 -12.38 -5.88 -10.36
CA GLU A 53 -11.25 -6.38 -9.58
C GLU A 53 -11.77 -7.04 -8.30
N LEU A 54 -11.59 -8.36 -8.19
CA LEU A 54 -11.97 -9.16 -7.03
C LEU A 54 -10.95 -9.00 -5.90
N ARG A 55 -11.32 -9.42 -4.68
CA ARG A 55 -10.48 -9.33 -3.47
C ARG A 55 -9.10 -10.00 -3.65
N ASN A 56 -9.02 -11.04 -4.45
CA ASN A 56 -7.79 -11.79 -4.76
C ASN A 56 -6.93 -11.12 -5.84
N GLY A 57 -7.31 -9.92 -6.32
CA GLY A 57 -6.60 -9.18 -7.38
C GLY A 57 -6.92 -9.66 -8.80
N LYS A 58 -7.78 -10.68 -8.96
CA LYS A 58 -8.22 -11.15 -10.28
C LYS A 58 -9.25 -10.19 -10.86
N LYS A 59 -9.35 -10.20 -12.19
CA LYS A 59 -10.27 -9.37 -12.96
C LYS A 59 -11.36 -10.26 -13.54
N LEU A 60 -12.61 -9.98 -13.19
CA LEU A 60 -13.79 -10.67 -13.72
C LEU A 60 -14.47 -9.79 -14.77
N SER A 61 -14.51 -10.27 -16.01
CA SER A 61 -15.26 -9.65 -17.11
C SER A 61 -16.62 -10.34 -17.26
N CYS A 62 -17.66 -9.55 -17.53
CA CYS A 62 -19.02 -10.06 -17.78
C CYS A 62 -19.40 -10.06 -19.27
N SER A 63 -18.43 -9.94 -20.17
CA SER A 63 -18.63 -10.10 -21.62
C SER A 63 -19.26 -11.45 -21.99
N SER A 64 -19.00 -12.50 -21.19
CA SER A 64 -19.57 -13.84 -21.37
C SER A 64 -21.10 -13.89 -21.33
N ILE A 65 -21.77 -12.91 -20.69
CA ILE A 65 -23.23 -12.74 -20.76
C ILE A 65 -23.66 -12.64 -22.23
N PHE A 66 -23.03 -11.73 -22.96
CA PHE A 66 -23.39 -11.45 -24.35
C PHE A 66 -22.98 -12.58 -25.30
N ASN A 67 -21.88 -13.27 -25.01
CA ASN A 67 -21.44 -14.41 -25.81
C ASN A 67 -22.51 -15.52 -25.84
N ILE A 68 -23.13 -15.83 -24.69
CA ILE A 68 -24.17 -16.87 -24.61
C ILE A 68 -25.53 -16.36 -25.10
N VAL A 69 -25.89 -15.10 -24.81
CA VAL A 69 -27.16 -14.50 -25.29
C VAL A 69 -27.20 -14.50 -26.82
N VAL A 70 -26.14 -14.02 -27.48
CA VAL A 70 -26.07 -14.00 -28.95
C VAL A 70 -26.03 -15.41 -29.53
N LEU A 71 -25.31 -16.33 -28.87
CA LEU A 71 -25.26 -17.72 -29.31
C LEU A 71 -26.65 -18.36 -29.36
N VAL A 72 -27.47 -18.12 -28.34
CA VAL A 72 -28.79 -18.76 -28.26
C VAL A 72 -29.83 -18.05 -29.14
N GLN A 73 -29.75 -16.72 -29.28
CA GLN A 73 -30.73 -15.96 -30.06
C GLN A 73 -30.44 -15.95 -31.57
N MET A 74 -29.17 -15.88 -31.97
CA MET A 74 -28.78 -15.71 -33.38
C MET A 74 -28.02 -16.89 -33.95
N GLY A 75 -27.19 -17.54 -33.13
CA GLY A 75 -26.43 -18.73 -33.51
C GLY A 75 -24.93 -18.58 -33.35
N ILE A 76 -24.22 -19.61 -33.82
CA ILE A 76 -22.76 -19.72 -33.72
C ILE A 76 -22.02 -18.59 -34.47
N PRO A 77 -22.36 -18.23 -35.72
CA PRO A 77 -21.59 -17.26 -36.49
C PRO A 77 -21.49 -15.89 -35.80
N GLU A 78 -22.63 -15.37 -35.35
CA GLU A 78 -22.76 -14.08 -34.70
C GLU A 78 -22.01 -14.05 -33.36
N ALA A 79 -22.13 -15.12 -32.56
CA ALA A 79 -21.49 -15.20 -31.25
C ALA A 79 -19.95 -15.23 -31.34
N VAL A 80 -19.40 -15.95 -32.32
CA VAL A 80 -17.94 -15.99 -32.56
C VAL A 80 -17.41 -14.60 -32.94
N ILE A 81 -18.18 -13.82 -33.69
CA ILE A 81 -17.78 -12.46 -34.11
C ILE A 81 -17.88 -11.46 -32.98
N VAL A 82 -18.92 -11.56 -32.15
CA VAL A 82 -19.05 -10.76 -30.92
C VAL A 82 -17.83 -10.95 -30.03
N VAL A 83 -17.43 -12.21 -29.80
CA VAL A 83 -16.21 -12.54 -29.05
C VAL A 83 -14.96 -11.95 -29.69
N PHE A 84 -14.82 -12.09 -31.01
CA PHE A 84 -13.66 -11.60 -31.74
C PHE A 84 -13.53 -10.07 -31.63
N ILE A 85 -14.62 -9.34 -31.92
CA ILE A 85 -14.65 -7.88 -31.85
C ILE A 85 -14.43 -7.40 -30.42
N ALA A 86 -15.09 -8.01 -29.42
CA ALA A 86 -14.89 -7.67 -28.01
C ALA A 86 -13.41 -7.87 -27.59
N SER A 87 -12.75 -8.91 -28.10
CA SER A 87 -11.32 -9.14 -27.82
C SER A 87 -10.40 -8.05 -28.38
N LEU A 88 -10.78 -7.33 -29.43
CA LEU A 88 -9.98 -6.23 -29.99
C LEU A 88 -9.88 -5.04 -29.03
N PHE A 89 -10.95 -4.76 -28.28
CA PHE A 89 -10.94 -3.74 -27.24
C PHE A 89 -9.93 -4.09 -26.14
N LEU A 90 -9.85 -5.38 -25.77
CA LEU A 90 -8.83 -5.87 -24.86
C LEU A 90 -7.42 -5.67 -25.43
N PHE A 91 -7.18 -6.02 -26.70
CA PHE A 91 -5.87 -5.83 -27.34
C PHE A 91 -5.39 -4.38 -27.27
N TYR A 92 -6.25 -3.44 -27.65
CA TYR A 92 -5.94 -2.03 -27.69
C TYR A 92 -5.63 -1.45 -26.31
N ASN A 93 -6.39 -1.85 -25.28
CA ASN A 93 -6.27 -1.26 -23.95
C ASN A 93 -5.21 -1.95 -23.05
N SER A 94 -4.90 -3.23 -23.30
CA SER A 94 -4.17 -4.06 -22.33
C SER A 94 -2.66 -4.17 -22.57
N LYS A 95 -2.12 -3.53 -23.61
CA LYS A 95 -0.71 -3.71 -24.06
C LYS A 95 -0.29 -5.18 -24.19
N LEU A 96 -1.22 -6.06 -24.55
CA LEU A 96 -0.93 -7.47 -24.75
C LEU A 96 -0.04 -7.67 -25.98
N SER A 97 0.81 -8.69 -25.95
CA SER A 97 1.49 -9.12 -27.18
C SER A 97 0.45 -9.65 -28.17
N PHE A 98 0.73 -9.50 -29.48
CA PHE A 98 -0.17 -9.99 -30.52
C PHE A 98 -0.52 -11.48 -30.36
N ILE A 99 0.47 -12.31 -30.00
CA ILE A 99 0.28 -13.75 -29.78
C ILE A 99 -0.62 -14.00 -28.56
N SER A 100 -0.41 -13.28 -27.46
CA SER A 100 -1.21 -13.44 -26.24
C SER A 100 -2.67 -13.02 -26.46
N TRP A 101 -2.90 -11.95 -27.21
CA TRP A 101 -4.24 -11.54 -27.59
C TRP A 101 -4.90 -12.58 -28.50
N LEU A 102 -4.20 -13.03 -29.55
CA LEU A 102 -4.75 -13.99 -30.50
C LEU A 102 -5.08 -15.33 -29.83
N PHE A 103 -4.26 -15.75 -28.87
CA PHE A 103 -4.54 -16.89 -28.01
C PHE A 103 -5.84 -16.71 -27.23
N GLN A 104 -6.05 -15.55 -26.61
CA GLN A 104 -7.26 -15.27 -25.83
C GLN A 104 -8.52 -15.20 -26.70
N ALA A 105 -8.43 -14.54 -27.86
CA ALA A 105 -9.51 -14.52 -28.85
C ALA A 105 -9.87 -15.95 -29.32
N SER A 106 -8.85 -16.76 -29.62
CA SER A 106 -9.00 -18.16 -30.05
C SER A 106 -9.62 -19.03 -28.96
N GLN A 107 -9.19 -18.87 -27.70
CA GLN A 107 -9.76 -19.58 -26.56
C GLN A 107 -11.26 -19.31 -26.42
N CYS A 108 -11.67 -18.04 -26.46
CA CYS A 108 -13.07 -17.67 -26.36
C CYS A 108 -13.87 -18.18 -27.58
N ALA A 109 -13.32 -18.09 -28.79
CA ALA A 109 -13.97 -18.60 -30.00
C ALA A 109 -14.19 -20.11 -29.96
N VAL A 110 -13.19 -20.89 -29.54
CA VAL A 110 -13.31 -22.35 -29.35
C VAL A 110 -14.38 -22.69 -28.31
N ALA A 111 -14.40 -21.96 -27.18
CA ALA A 111 -15.37 -22.18 -26.11
C ALA A 111 -16.81 -21.89 -26.58
N VAL A 112 -17.04 -20.77 -27.28
CA VAL A 112 -18.38 -20.43 -27.82
C VAL A 112 -18.79 -21.40 -28.92
N PHE A 113 -17.89 -21.74 -29.85
CA PHE A 113 -18.19 -22.65 -30.95
C PHE A 113 -18.62 -24.03 -30.45
N LEU A 114 -17.87 -24.62 -29.51
CA LEU A 114 -18.20 -25.93 -28.96
C LEU A 114 -19.47 -25.89 -28.09
N ALA A 115 -19.67 -24.83 -27.31
CA ALA A 115 -20.92 -24.63 -26.57
C ALA A 115 -22.12 -24.55 -27.51
N GLY A 116 -21.98 -23.80 -28.61
CA GLY A 116 -22.98 -23.65 -29.65
C GLY A 116 -23.26 -24.94 -30.40
N PHE A 117 -22.23 -25.68 -30.79
CA PHE A 117 -22.37 -26.96 -31.47
C PHE A 117 -23.17 -27.96 -30.64
N VAL A 118 -22.83 -28.09 -29.34
CA VAL A 118 -23.59 -28.97 -28.43
C VAL A 118 -25.02 -28.43 -28.24
N PHE A 119 -25.17 -27.11 -28.11
CA PHE A 119 -26.50 -26.50 -27.95
C PHE A 119 -27.41 -26.78 -29.15
N GLU A 120 -26.94 -26.50 -30.37
CA GLU A 120 -27.71 -26.74 -31.60
C GLU A 120 -28.00 -28.23 -31.83
N TYR A 121 -27.05 -29.11 -31.50
CA TYR A 121 -27.24 -30.56 -31.65
C TYR A 121 -28.34 -31.13 -30.75
N PHE A 122 -28.41 -30.70 -29.48
CA PHE A 122 -29.37 -31.23 -28.51
C PHE A 122 -30.68 -30.44 -28.44
N PHE A 123 -30.67 -29.13 -28.71
CA PHE A 123 -31.80 -28.23 -28.46
C PHE A 123 -32.31 -27.50 -29.71
N GLY A 124 -31.59 -27.54 -30.83
CA GLY A 124 -31.95 -26.84 -32.07
C GLY A 124 -31.89 -25.31 -31.96
N LYS A 125 -32.47 -24.59 -32.93
CA LYS A 125 -32.62 -23.13 -32.92
C LYS A 125 -33.87 -22.76 -32.09
N LEU A 126 -33.69 -22.35 -30.85
CA LEU A 126 -34.78 -21.99 -29.94
C LEU A 126 -35.26 -20.55 -30.23
N GLY A 127 -36.37 -20.42 -30.96
CA GLY A 127 -37.03 -19.13 -31.22
C GLY A 127 -37.95 -18.65 -30.10
N VAL A 128 -38.33 -19.47 -29.10
CA VAL A 128 -39.21 -19.01 -28.01
C VAL A 128 -38.86 -19.68 -26.67
N PHE A 129 -38.41 -18.88 -25.70
CA PHE A 129 -38.15 -19.28 -24.31
C PHE A 129 -39.46 -19.33 -23.50
N THR A 130 -40.16 -20.46 -23.49
CA THR A 130 -41.44 -20.60 -22.76
C THR A 130 -41.47 -21.71 -21.70
N TYR A 131 -40.47 -22.59 -21.63
CA TYR A 131 -40.52 -23.79 -20.77
C TYR A 131 -39.24 -24.06 -19.97
N ILE A 132 -39.32 -24.97 -18.99
CA ILE A 132 -38.20 -25.46 -18.16
C ILE A 132 -37.05 -26.03 -19.01
N THR A 133 -37.37 -26.52 -20.21
CA THR A 133 -36.40 -27.01 -21.20
C THR A 133 -35.48 -25.91 -21.69
N SER A 134 -35.96 -24.67 -21.85
CA SER A 134 -35.15 -23.52 -22.27
C SER A 134 -34.16 -23.10 -21.17
N VAL A 135 -34.55 -23.20 -19.90
CA VAL A 135 -33.67 -22.97 -18.74
C VAL A 135 -32.53 -24.00 -18.74
N PHE A 136 -32.87 -25.28 -18.93
CA PHE A 136 -31.88 -26.36 -18.98
C PHE A 136 -30.94 -26.21 -20.18
N ALA A 137 -31.47 -25.89 -21.36
CA ALA A 137 -30.68 -25.65 -22.56
C ALA A 137 -29.68 -24.50 -22.37
N PHE A 138 -30.13 -23.38 -21.79
CA PHE A 138 -29.27 -22.24 -21.49
C PHE A 138 -28.21 -22.60 -20.43
N ALA A 139 -28.58 -23.35 -19.39
CA ALA A 139 -27.65 -23.83 -18.38
C ALA A 139 -26.58 -24.74 -18.99
N CYS A 140 -26.95 -25.65 -19.89
CA CYS A 140 -26.03 -26.53 -20.61
C CYS A 140 -25.06 -25.74 -21.49
N ALA A 141 -25.53 -24.81 -22.31
CA ALA A 141 -24.66 -23.96 -23.14
C ALA A 141 -23.67 -23.16 -22.28
N THR A 142 -24.17 -22.52 -21.22
CA THR A 142 -23.33 -21.76 -20.27
C THR A 142 -22.29 -22.67 -19.61
N PHE A 143 -22.70 -23.86 -19.16
CA PHE A 143 -21.80 -24.81 -18.50
C PHE A 143 -20.67 -25.27 -19.43
N ILE A 144 -21.00 -25.63 -20.66
CA ILE A 144 -20.03 -26.11 -21.65
C ILE A 144 -19.04 -25.01 -22.00
N TYR A 145 -19.53 -23.78 -22.21
CA TYR A 145 -18.68 -22.62 -22.44
C TYR A 145 -17.65 -22.44 -21.31
N PHE A 146 -18.11 -22.38 -20.06
CA PHE A 146 -17.21 -22.20 -18.92
C PHE A 146 -16.31 -23.40 -18.67
N PHE A 147 -16.79 -24.63 -18.91
CA PHE A 147 -15.99 -25.84 -18.78
C PHE A 147 -14.81 -25.84 -19.74
N ILE A 148 -15.05 -25.53 -21.02
CA ILE A 148 -14.01 -25.47 -22.05
C ILE A 148 -13.05 -24.31 -21.78
N PHE A 149 -13.60 -23.13 -21.47
CA PHE A 149 -12.79 -21.97 -21.12
C PHE A 149 -11.87 -22.28 -19.94
N PHE A 150 -12.42 -22.87 -18.88
CA PHE A 150 -11.68 -23.28 -17.70
C PHE A 150 -10.61 -24.33 -18.02
N ALA A 151 -10.94 -25.38 -18.78
CA ALA A 151 -10.00 -26.43 -19.16
C ALA A 151 -8.78 -25.89 -19.93
N ILE A 152 -8.99 -24.96 -20.86
CA ILE A 152 -7.91 -24.31 -21.62
C ILE A 152 -7.06 -23.43 -20.68
N THR A 153 -7.67 -22.60 -19.84
CA THR A 153 -6.94 -21.76 -18.88
C THR A 153 -6.15 -22.58 -17.87
N MET A 154 -6.72 -23.68 -17.37
CA MET A 154 -6.04 -24.60 -16.43
C MET A 154 -4.82 -25.23 -17.09
N SER A 155 -4.99 -25.74 -18.31
CA SER A 155 -3.91 -26.37 -19.07
C SER A 155 -2.76 -25.39 -19.32
N TYR A 156 -3.08 -24.16 -19.73
CA TYR A 156 -2.09 -23.09 -19.89
C TYR A 156 -1.34 -22.81 -18.58
N LYS A 157 -2.06 -22.58 -17.47
CA LYS A 157 -1.43 -22.24 -16.18
C LYS A 157 -0.58 -23.39 -15.62
N SER A 158 -1.06 -24.62 -15.70
CA SER A 158 -0.34 -25.80 -15.22
C SER A 158 0.97 -26.02 -15.99
N LEU A 159 0.94 -25.87 -17.31
CA LEU A 159 2.11 -26.06 -18.17
C LEU A 159 3.15 -24.95 -18.03
N VAL A 160 2.70 -23.71 -17.85
CA VAL A 160 3.58 -22.52 -17.83
C VAL A 160 4.15 -22.26 -16.44
N PHE A 161 3.32 -22.30 -15.40
CA PHE A 161 3.74 -21.91 -14.05
C PHE A 161 4.21 -23.10 -13.19
N SER A 162 4.19 -24.33 -13.72
CA SER A 162 4.55 -25.56 -12.98
C SER A 162 3.85 -25.68 -11.62
N GLN A 163 2.64 -25.12 -11.52
CA GLN A 163 1.84 -25.16 -10.30
C GLN A 163 1.10 -26.50 -10.20
N ASN A 164 0.87 -26.97 -8.98
CA ASN A 164 0.10 -28.18 -8.74
C ASN A 164 -1.34 -28.00 -9.23
N PHE A 165 -1.83 -28.96 -10.01
CA PHE A 165 -3.17 -28.92 -10.60
C PHE A 165 -4.28 -28.70 -9.57
N SER A 166 -4.21 -29.36 -8.41
CA SER A 166 -5.18 -29.20 -7.31
C SER A 166 -5.25 -27.76 -6.79
N ASP A 167 -4.11 -27.07 -6.71
CA ASP A 167 -4.05 -25.74 -6.13
C ASP A 167 -4.59 -24.70 -7.12
N VAL A 168 -4.27 -24.86 -8.41
CA VAL A 168 -4.88 -24.06 -9.49
C VAL A 168 -6.38 -24.29 -9.56
N LEU A 169 -6.85 -25.55 -9.46
CA LEU A 169 -8.27 -25.89 -9.46
C LEU A 169 -9.03 -25.19 -8.34
N LYS A 170 -8.56 -25.31 -7.09
CA LYS A 170 -9.24 -24.71 -5.92
C LYS A 170 -9.30 -23.18 -6.01
N THR A 171 -8.24 -22.56 -6.51
CA THR A 171 -8.15 -21.10 -6.56
C THR A 171 -8.94 -20.49 -7.71
N GLU A 172 -9.14 -21.21 -8.81
CA GLU A 172 -9.82 -20.69 -10.00
C GLU A 172 -11.30 -21.06 -10.00
N MET A 173 -11.68 -22.20 -9.43
CA MET A 173 -13.06 -22.69 -9.44
C MET A 173 -14.04 -21.71 -8.79
N ASN A 174 -13.65 -21.04 -7.69
CA ASN A 174 -14.52 -20.04 -7.05
C ASN A 174 -14.84 -18.85 -7.97
N ASP A 175 -13.84 -18.36 -8.71
CA ASP A 175 -14.03 -17.21 -9.60
C ASP A 175 -14.82 -17.61 -10.85
N THR A 176 -14.55 -18.82 -11.38
CA THR A 176 -15.30 -19.40 -12.51
C THR A 176 -16.75 -19.66 -12.15
N LEU A 177 -17.04 -20.16 -10.93
CA LEU A 177 -18.41 -20.36 -10.45
C LEU A 177 -19.17 -19.04 -10.30
N LEU A 178 -18.50 -17.98 -9.81
CA LEU A 178 -19.09 -16.65 -9.74
C LEU A 178 -19.41 -16.11 -11.15
N ALA A 179 -18.46 -16.25 -12.09
CA ALA A 179 -18.66 -15.86 -13.49
C ALA A 179 -19.84 -16.62 -14.12
N PHE A 180 -19.88 -17.94 -13.92
CA PHE A 180 -20.97 -18.81 -14.36
C PHE A 180 -22.32 -18.36 -13.80
N ALA A 181 -22.41 -18.11 -12.49
CA ALA A 181 -23.67 -17.73 -11.85
C ALA A 181 -24.19 -16.38 -12.38
N VAL A 182 -23.31 -15.39 -12.53
CA VAL A 182 -23.68 -14.07 -13.08
C VAL A 182 -24.11 -14.18 -14.54
N THR A 183 -23.36 -14.92 -15.36
CA THR A 183 -23.69 -15.16 -16.77
C THR A 183 -24.98 -15.94 -16.93
N PHE A 184 -25.22 -16.93 -16.08
CA PHE A 184 -26.46 -17.70 -16.09
C PHE A 184 -27.66 -16.81 -15.76
N ILE A 185 -27.63 -16.08 -14.64
CA ILE A 185 -28.78 -15.28 -14.17
C ILE A 185 -29.10 -14.15 -15.14
N LEU A 186 -28.10 -13.33 -15.49
CA LEU A 186 -28.31 -12.16 -16.36
C LEU A 186 -28.49 -12.57 -17.81
N GLY A 187 -27.70 -13.53 -18.28
CA GLY A 187 -27.79 -14.03 -19.65
C GLY A 187 -29.11 -14.73 -19.92
N PHE A 188 -29.60 -15.57 -19.01
CA PHE A 188 -30.91 -16.21 -19.17
C PHE A 188 -32.03 -15.17 -19.22
N ARG A 189 -31.98 -14.15 -18.34
CA ARG A 189 -32.99 -13.08 -18.32
C ARG A 189 -33.03 -12.31 -19.64
N LEU A 190 -31.88 -12.00 -20.22
CA LEU A 190 -31.79 -11.33 -21.52
C LEU A 190 -32.22 -12.27 -22.68
N ALA A 191 -31.77 -13.52 -22.65
CA ALA A 191 -32.08 -14.51 -23.68
C ALA A 191 -33.59 -14.82 -23.74
N ALA A 192 -34.29 -14.76 -22.60
CA ALA A 192 -35.72 -14.95 -22.51
C ALA A 192 -36.55 -13.84 -23.18
N ILE A 193 -35.94 -12.69 -23.52
CA ILE A 193 -36.58 -11.62 -24.26
C ILE A 193 -36.24 -11.81 -25.73
N ASP A 194 -37.23 -12.27 -26.51
CA ASP A 194 -37.09 -12.41 -27.96
C ASP A 194 -36.84 -11.04 -28.61
N TYR A 195 -35.65 -10.86 -29.18
CA TYR A 195 -35.22 -9.62 -29.80
C TYR A 195 -36.07 -9.25 -31.03
N ASP A 196 -36.46 -10.23 -31.84
CA ASP A 196 -37.19 -9.99 -33.09
C ASP A 196 -38.62 -9.51 -32.80
N GLN A 197 -39.21 -9.98 -31.70
CA GLN A 197 -40.55 -9.59 -31.27
C GLN A 197 -40.54 -8.36 -30.35
N GLN A 198 -39.52 -8.22 -29.50
CA GLN A 198 -39.45 -7.23 -28.43
C GLN A 198 -38.08 -6.53 -28.36
N PRO A 199 -37.70 -5.75 -29.39
CA PRO A 199 -36.39 -5.10 -29.44
C PRO A 199 -36.21 -4.04 -28.36
N PHE A 200 -37.26 -3.27 -28.04
CA PHE A 200 -37.17 -2.20 -27.02
C PHE A 200 -36.94 -2.77 -25.61
N PRO A 201 -37.73 -3.74 -25.10
CA PRO A 201 -37.44 -4.39 -23.81
C PRO A 201 -36.05 -5.03 -23.76
N PHE A 202 -35.61 -5.68 -24.84
CA PHE A 202 -34.29 -6.31 -24.90
C PHE A 202 -33.16 -5.27 -24.72
N TRP A 203 -33.21 -4.16 -25.46
CA TRP A 203 -32.20 -3.11 -25.37
C TRP A 203 -32.22 -2.40 -24.02
N PHE A 204 -33.42 -2.14 -23.47
CA PHE A 204 -33.56 -1.52 -22.16
C PHE A 204 -32.90 -2.38 -21.07
N GLU A 205 -33.22 -3.67 -21.00
CA GLU A 205 -32.66 -4.62 -20.03
C GLU A 205 -31.15 -4.84 -20.25
N THR A 206 -30.70 -4.82 -21.51
CA THR A 206 -29.27 -4.90 -21.86
C THR A 206 -28.49 -3.69 -21.33
N ILE A 207 -28.96 -2.47 -21.61
CA ILE A 207 -28.33 -1.23 -21.15
C ILE A 207 -28.37 -1.15 -19.62
N PHE A 208 -29.50 -1.53 -19.01
CA PHE A 208 -29.65 -1.58 -17.57
C PHE A 208 -28.66 -2.57 -16.93
N SER A 209 -28.51 -3.78 -17.49
CA SER A 209 -27.55 -4.79 -17.02
C SER A 209 -26.11 -4.28 -17.10
N VAL A 210 -25.73 -3.60 -18.18
CA VAL A 210 -24.41 -2.98 -18.32
C VAL A 210 -24.21 -1.86 -17.28
N ALA A 211 -25.22 -1.00 -17.08
CA ALA A 211 -25.15 0.08 -16.09
C ALA A 211 -25.00 -0.47 -14.65
N VAL A 212 -25.78 -1.49 -14.29
CA VAL A 212 -25.66 -2.18 -12.99
C VAL A 212 -24.28 -2.81 -12.83
N PHE A 213 -23.73 -3.44 -13.87
CA PHE A 213 -22.39 -4.00 -13.81
C PHE A 213 -21.31 -2.91 -13.62
N LEU A 214 -21.38 -1.80 -14.36
CA LEU A 214 -20.45 -0.68 -14.21
C LEU A 214 -20.56 -0.02 -12.83
N PHE A 215 -21.76 0.04 -12.26
CA PHE A 215 -21.98 0.49 -10.88
C PHE A 215 -21.43 -0.49 -9.85
N ALA A 216 -21.67 -1.80 -10.01
CA ALA A 216 -21.09 -2.83 -9.15
C ALA A 216 -19.55 -2.79 -9.19
N ARG A 217 -18.97 -2.56 -10.37
CA ARG A 217 -17.54 -2.30 -10.56
C ARG A 217 -17.10 -1.09 -9.76
N SER A 218 -17.78 0.06 -9.87
CA SER A 218 -17.33 1.29 -9.19
C SER A 218 -17.30 1.09 -7.68
N ILE A 219 -18.31 0.42 -7.11
CA ILE A 219 -18.33 0.03 -5.69
C ILE A 219 -17.16 -0.90 -5.36
N ALA A 220 -16.97 -1.97 -6.13
CA ALA A 220 -15.88 -2.92 -5.90
C ALA A 220 -14.51 -2.24 -5.93
N GLN A 221 -14.30 -1.31 -6.88
CA GLN A 221 -13.06 -0.55 -6.99
C GLN A 221 -12.83 0.39 -5.81
N VAL A 222 -13.88 1.07 -5.35
CA VAL A 222 -13.80 1.91 -4.14
C VAL A 222 -13.42 1.05 -2.94
N LEU A 223 -14.02 -0.13 -2.77
CA LEU A 223 -13.71 -1.06 -1.67
C LEU A 223 -12.27 -1.59 -1.73
N VAL A 224 -11.80 -2.01 -2.92
CA VAL A 224 -10.42 -2.48 -3.12
C VAL A 224 -9.42 -1.35 -2.89
N ARG A 225 -9.70 -0.15 -3.40
CA ARG A 225 -8.85 1.04 -3.21
C ARG A 225 -8.81 1.45 -1.75
N HIS A 226 -9.93 1.43 -1.04
CA HIS A 226 -9.98 1.70 0.39
C HIS A 226 -9.06 0.75 1.17
N ARG A 227 -9.09 -0.56 0.86
CA ARG A 227 -8.20 -1.55 1.49
C ARG A 227 -6.72 -1.31 1.16
N LYS A 228 -6.39 -1.07 -0.11
CA LYS A 228 -5.02 -0.78 -0.56
C LYS A 228 -4.47 0.47 0.12
N ASN A 229 -5.27 1.54 0.18
CA ASN A 229 -4.90 2.78 0.85
C ASN A 229 -4.72 2.57 2.35
N HIS A 230 -5.62 1.83 3.01
CA HIS A 230 -5.50 1.53 4.43
C HIS A 230 -4.20 0.79 4.76
N LEU A 231 -3.87 -0.26 4.00
CA LEU A 231 -2.60 -0.98 4.13
C LEU A 231 -1.38 -0.07 3.88
N ALA A 232 -1.40 0.72 2.81
CA ALA A 232 -0.32 1.65 2.50
C ALA A 232 -0.12 2.69 3.61
N THR A 233 -1.21 3.20 4.19
CA THR A 233 -1.14 4.11 5.34
C THR A 233 -0.51 3.43 6.55
N LEU A 234 -0.91 2.20 6.89
CA LEU A 234 -0.29 1.45 7.98
C LEU A 234 1.20 1.20 7.71
N GLU A 235 1.57 0.76 6.51
CA GLU A 235 2.98 0.56 6.11
C GLU A 235 3.78 1.86 6.25
N ASN A 236 3.25 3.00 5.81
CA ASN A 236 3.91 4.30 5.94
C ASN A 236 4.10 4.72 7.41
N ILE A 237 3.09 4.51 8.26
CA ILE A 237 3.20 4.74 9.70
C ILE A 237 4.29 3.85 10.30
N THR A 238 4.35 2.58 9.91
CA THR A 238 5.38 1.65 10.40
C THR A 238 6.78 2.03 9.92
N GLN A 239 6.91 2.50 8.68
CA GLN A 239 8.19 2.97 8.16
C GLN A 239 8.68 4.21 8.92
N TYR A 240 7.77 5.16 9.20
CA TYR A 240 8.10 6.33 10.02
C TYR A 240 8.49 5.94 11.45
N MET A 241 7.76 4.99 12.05
CA MET A 241 8.10 4.42 13.35
C MET A 241 9.51 3.81 13.36
N GLU A 242 9.81 2.94 12.40
CA GLU A 242 11.11 2.26 12.29
C GLU A 242 12.27 3.26 12.20
N GLN A 243 12.09 4.36 11.47
CA GLN A 243 13.08 5.44 11.39
C GLN A 243 13.28 6.11 12.75
N LYS A 244 12.20 6.41 13.48
CA LYS A 244 12.26 7.09 14.77
C LYS A 244 12.88 6.23 15.87
N VAL A 245 12.64 4.91 15.85
CA VAL A 245 13.11 3.99 16.91
C VAL A 245 14.32 3.14 16.50
N HIS A 246 15.00 3.50 15.40
CA HIS A 246 16.17 2.81 14.84
C HIS A 246 15.97 1.30 14.61
N LEU A 247 14.76 0.88 14.24
CA LEU A 247 14.50 -0.49 13.82
C LEU A 247 15.00 -0.71 12.38
N PRO A 248 15.38 -1.96 12.02
CA PRO A 248 15.75 -2.28 10.64
C PRO A 248 14.62 -1.94 9.67
N LYS A 249 14.93 -1.19 8.60
CA LYS A 249 13.95 -0.79 7.59
C LYS A 249 13.21 -2.01 7.03
N GLY A 250 11.89 -1.94 7.00
CA GLY A 250 11.00 -2.96 6.49
C GLY A 250 10.78 -4.16 7.42
N HIS A 251 11.26 -4.10 8.67
CA HIS A 251 11.07 -5.15 9.67
C HIS A 251 9.58 -5.47 9.88
N SER A 252 8.79 -4.44 10.18
CA SER A 252 7.35 -4.56 10.44
C SER A 252 6.63 -5.21 9.27
N LYS A 253 7.00 -4.83 8.05
CA LYS A 253 6.45 -5.40 6.81
C LYS A 253 6.80 -6.88 6.66
N ARG A 254 8.07 -7.26 6.84
CA ARG A 254 8.49 -8.67 6.73
C ARG A 254 7.83 -9.56 7.78
N VAL A 255 7.71 -9.06 9.02
CA VAL A 255 6.98 -9.75 10.09
C VAL A 255 5.49 -9.87 9.74
N GLY A 256 4.89 -8.80 9.24
CA GLY A 256 3.50 -8.77 8.76
C GLY A 256 3.21 -9.81 7.68
N ASP A 257 4.01 -9.80 6.61
CA ASP A 257 3.86 -10.71 5.47
C ASP A 257 4.02 -12.17 5.90
N LEU A 258 4.99 -12.48 6.76
CA LEU A 258 5.17 -13.84 7.28
C LEU A 258 4.02 -14.26 8.21
N ALA A 259 3.59 -13.38 9.12
CA ALA A 259 2.48 -13.65 10.04
C ALA A 259 1.18 -13.93 9.28
N ARG A 260 0.92 -13.18 8.21
CA ARG A 260 -0.21 -13.43 7.29
C ARG A 260 -0.13 -14.82 6.66
N ARG A 261 1.03 -15.20 6.12
CA ARG A 261 1.23 -16.52 5.50
C ARG A 261 1.06 -17.67 6.49
N ILE A 262 1.51 -17.51 7.73
CA ILE A 262 1.28 -18.49 8.81
C ILE A 262 -0.22 -18.63 9.09
N ALA A 263 -0.94 -17.51 9.20
CA ALA A 263 -2.39 -17.51 9.45
C ALA A 263 -3.19 -18.15 8.29
N GLU A 264 -2.77 -17.93 7.05
CA GLU A 264 -3.34 -18.56 5.85
C GLU A 264 -3.08 -20.08 5.82
N GLU A 265 -1.88 -20.54 6.17
CA GLU A 265 -1.54 -21.98 6.27
C GLU A 265 -2.35 -22.68 7.39
N LEU A 266 -2.63 -21.97 8.48
CA LEU A 266 -3.54 -22.42 9.54
C LEU A 266 -5.03 -22.40 9.13
N LYS A 267 -5.35 -21.95 7.91
CA LYS A 267 -6.72 -21.84 7.38
C LYS A 267 -7.64 -20.99 8.24
N LEU A 268 -7.10 -19.94 8.87
CA LEU A 268 -7.91 -18.98 9.61
C LEU A 268 -8.83 -18.20 8.67
N SER A 269 -9.97 -17.70 9.18
CA SER A 269 -10.88 -16.93 8.35
C SER A 269 -10.23 -15.61 7.86
N PRO A 270 -10.62 -15.06 6.70
CA PRO A 270 -9.99 -13.86 6.14
C PRO A 270 -9.96 -12.67 7.13
N LYS A 271 -10.99 -12.55 7.99
CA LYS A 271 -11.04 -11.52 9.03
C LYS A 271 -9.97 -11.71 10.12
N HIS A 272 -9.66 -12.96 10.49
CA HIS A 272 -8.59 -13.25 11.44
C HIS A 272 -7.21 -13.09 10.81
N VAL A 273 -7.04 -13.50 9.55
CA VAL A 273 -5.81 -13.28 8.78
C VAL A 273 -5.48 -11.79 8.71
N ASP A 274 -6.46 -10.94 8.35
CA ASP A 274 -6.28 -9.49 8.31
C ASP A 274 -5.92 -8.93 9.70
N ALA A 275 -6.59 -9.39 10.76
CA ALA A 275 -6.32 -8.93 12.13
C ALA A 275 -4.91 -9.30 12.62
N VAL A 276 -4.43 -10.51 12.32
CA VAL A 276 -3.06 -10.95 12.63
C VAL A 276 -2.05 -10.13 11.82
N HIS A 277 -2.33 -9.89 10.54
CA HIS A 277 -1.46 -9.10 9.68
C HIS A 277 -1.32 -7.65 10.18
N TYR A 278 -2.42 -6.97 10.49
CA TYR A 278 -2.38 -5.60 11.02
C TYR A 278 -1.70 -5.53 12.39
N ALA A 279 -1.97 -6.49 13.27
CA ALA A 279 -1.28 -6.59 14.55
C ALA A 279 0.23 -6.77 14.37
N ALA A 280 0.65 -7.61 13.43
CA ALA A 280 2.05 -7.86 13.11
C ALA A 280 2.74 -6.61 12.55
N LEU A 281 2.08 -5.84 11.68
CA LEU A 281 2.61 -4.56 11.20
C LEU A 281 2.80 -3.56 12.35
N LEU A 282 1.86 -3.50 13.29
CA LEU A 282 1.84 -2.51 14.37
C LEU A 282 2.44 -3.02 15.69
N HIS A 283 3.06 -4.20 15.73
CA HIS A 283 3.42 -4.87 16.99
C HIS A 283 4.34 -4.02 17.88
N ASP A 284 5.20 -3.21 17.25
CA ASP A 284 6.17 -2.35 17.91
C ASP A 284 5.72 -0.88 18.03
N ILE A 285 4.48 -0.52 17.66
CA ILE A 285 4.03 0.90 17.62
C ILE A 285 4.14 1.61 18.96
N GLY A 286 4.02 0.89 20.08
CA GLY A 286 4.16 1.48 21.42
C GLY A 286 5.54 2.05 21.70
N LYS A 287 6.59 1.64 20.95
CA LYS A 287 7.93 2.21 21.05
C LYS A 287 7.95 3.71 20.70
N MET A 288 6.94 4.21 19.97
CA MET A 288 6.79 5.64 19.65
C MET A 288 6.55 6.54 20.86
N GLN A 289 6.01 5.97 21.95
CA GLN A 289 5.71 6.69 23.19
C GLN A 289 6.86 6.62 24.21
N MET A 290 7.95 5.96 23.84
CA MET A 290 9.12 5.83 24.70
C MET A 290 10.13 6.96 24.45
N GLU A 291 10.91 7.28 25.47
CA GLU A 291 11.99 8.27 25.37
C GLU A 291 13.11 7.79 24.45
N HIS A 292 13.64 8.72 23.65
CA HIS A 292 14.62 8.43 22.60
C HIS A 292 15.92 7.81 23.15
N GLU A 293 16.28 8.14 24.38
CA GLU A 293 17.53 7.75 25.04
C GLU A 293 17.65 6.23 25.23
N ILE A 294 16.53 5.54 25.45
CA ILE A 294 16.48 4.07 25.59
C ILE A 294 16.95 3.38 24.31
N PHE A 295 16.72 3.99 23.14
CA PHE A 295 17.08 3.40 21.84
C PHE A 295 18.49 3.76 21.35
N GLN A 296 19.13 4.79 21.93
CA GLN A 296 20.49 5.21 21.55
C GLN A 296 21.60 4.51 22.34
N LYS A 297 21.24 3.76 23.39
CA LYS A 297 22.20 3.11 24.28
C LYS A 297 22.92 1.96 23.56
N ARG A 298 24.25 2.01 23.55
CA ARG A 298 25.11 0.96 22.95
C ARG A 298 25.30 -0.26 23.86
N GLY A 299 25.00 -0.14 25.15
CA GLY A 299 25.13 -1.20 26.17
C GLY A 299 23.78 -1.80 26.58
N ALA A 300 23.81 -2.76 27.50
CA ALA A 300 22.58 -3.35 28.05
C ALA A 300 21.71 -2.30 28.77
N LEU A 301 20.39 -2.52 28.73
CA LEU A 301 19.44 -1.72 29.50
C LEU A 301 19.58 -2.01 31.00
N THR A 302 19.37 -1.00 31.84
CA THR A 302 19.20 -1.17 33.29
C THR A 302 17.87 -1.87 33.59
N LEU A 303 17.67 -2.35 34.81
CA LEU A 303 16.40 -2.98 35.20
C LEU A 303 15.20 -2.02 35.08
N GLU A 304 15.41 -0.74 35.36
CA GLU A 304 14.37 0.30 35.23
C GLU A 304 14.06 0.58 33.75
N GLU A 305 15.10 0.73 32.92
CA GLU A 305 14.96 0.90 31.48
C GLU A 305 14.30 -0.33 30.82
N GLU A 306 14.62 -1.54 31.28
CA GLU A 306 14.00 -2.78 30.79
C GLU A 306 12.52 -2.83 31.17
N LYS A 307 12.16 -2.38 32.39
CA LYS A 307 10.77 -2.27 32.83
C LYS A 307 9.99 -1.28 31.96
N LEU A 308 10.57 -0.11 31.67
CA LEU A 308 10.00 0.87 30.74
C LEU A 308 9.90 0.30 29.33
N TYR A 309 10.92 -0.40 28.85
CA TYR A 309 10.92 -1.06 27.55
C TYR A 309 9.78 -2.05 27.40
N LYS A 310 9.52 -2.90 28.39
CA LYS A 310 8.44 -3.88 28.34
C LYS A 310 7.04 -3.25 28.19
N GLN A 311 6.86 -2.00 28.64
CA GLN A 311 5.57 -1.29 28.54
C GLN A 311 5.16 -0.97 27.10
N HIS A 312 6.07 -1.01 26.11
CA HIS A 312 5.71 -0.72 24.71
C HIS A 312 4.60 -1.67 24.19
N SER A 313 4.56 -2.91 24.70
CA SER A 313 3.53 -3.89 24.34
C SER A 313 2.13 -3.42 24.78
N GLU A 314 2.02 -2.89 25.99
CA GLU A 314 0.76 -2.35 26.54
C GLU A 314 0.36 -1.02 25.91
N LEU A 315 1.32 -0.11 25.72
CA LEU A 315 1.11 1.17 25.06
C LEU A 315 0.69 0.98 23.60
N GLY A 316 1.36 0.05 22.89
CA GLY A 316 1.01 -0.33 21.53
C GLY A 316 -0.40 -0.89 21.44
N ALA A 317 -0.80 -1.75 22.38
CA ALA A 317 -2.17 -2.25 22.44
C ALA A 317 -3.20 -1.13 22.66
N LYS A 318 -2.93 -0.18 23.55
CA LYS A 318 -3.80 1.00 23.76
C LYS A 318 -3.92 1.83 22.47
N MET A 319 -2.81 2.12 21.80
CA MET A 319 -2.82 2.87 20.54
C MET A 319 -3.62 2.14 19.44
N VAL A 320 -3.40 0.83 19.27
CA VAL A 320 -4.11 0.03 18.26
C VAL A 320 -5.60 -0.09 18.58
N SER A 321 -5.97 -0.16 19.87
CA SER A 321 -7.38 -0.23 20.27
C SER A 321 -8.20 1.01 19.89
N ALA A 322 -7.53 2.16 19.71
CA ALA A 322 -8.17 3.41 19.29
C ALA A 322 -8.38 3.51 17.76
N ILE A 323 -7.83 2.57 16.98
CA ILE A 323 -7.95 2.57 15.51
C ILE A 323 -9.18 1.76 15.12
N SER A 324 -10.18 2.46 14.57
CA SER A 324 -11.43 1.86 14.10
C SER A 324 -11.19 0.77 13.05
N GLY A 325 -11.81 -0.40 13.25
CA GLY A 325 -11.76 -1.54 12.35
C GLY A 325 -10.61 -2.53 12.59
N ILE A 326 -9.69 -2.25 13.51
CA ILE A 326 -8.58 -3.15 13.88
C ILE A 326 -8.47 -3.40 15.41
N GLU A 327 -9.53 -3.16 16.17
CA GLU A 327 -9.53 -3.25 17.63
C GLU A 327 -9.11 -4.65 18.13
N LYS A 328 -9.50 -5.71 17.40
CA LYS A 328 -9.08 -7.09 17.69
C LYS A 328 -7.58 -7.32 17.59
N ALA A 329 -6.85 -6.49 16.84
CA ALA A 329 -5.40 -6.57 16.74
C ALA A 329 -4.70 -6.14 18.04
N ALA A 330 -5.35 -5.30 18.86
CA ALA A 330 -4.76 -4.77 20.09
C ALA A 330 -4.34 -5.87 21.08
N GLN A 331 -5.16 -6.92 21.25
CA GLN A 331 -4.79 -8.04 22.13
C GLN A 331 -3.57 -8.80 21.59
N TYR A 332 -3.43 -8.90 20.27
CA TYR A 332 -2.28 -9.59 19.67
C TYR A 332 -1.00 -8.78 19.85
N VAL A 333 -1.10 -7.45 19.71
CA VAL A 333 0.00 -6.53 20.00
C VAL A 333 0.38 -6.56 21.48
N ARG A 334 -0.59 -6.60 22.41
CA ARG A 334 -0.28 -6.67 23.85
C ARG A 334 0.58 -7.88 24.21
N PHE A 335 0.26 -9.04 23.66
CA PHE A 335 0.83 -10.32 24.09
C PHE A 335 1.92 -10.85 23.15
N HIS A 336 2.39 -10.09 22.17
CA HIS A 336 3.34 -10.60 21.16
C HIS A 336 4.74 -10.91 21.73
N HIS A 337 5.02 -10.48 22.97
CA HIS A 337 6.22 -10.81 23.73
C HIS A 337 6.02 -11.90 24.80
N GLU A 338 4.81 -12.45 24.91
CA GLU A 338 4.58 -13.63 25.74
C GLU A 338 5.32 -14.84 25.17
N GLN A 339 5.83 -15.69 26.07
CA GLN A 339 6.63 -16.86 25.70
C GLN A 339 5.86 -18.13 26.01
N TRP A 340 6.00 -19.15 25.17
CA TRP A 340 5.29 -20.42 25.34
C TRP A 340 5.49 -21.07 26.72
N ASP A 341 6.66 -20.89 27.33
CA ASP A 341 7.01 -21.40 28.65
C ASP A 341 6.53 -20.53 29.83
N GLY A 342 5.95 -19.35 29.56
CA GLY A 342 5.44 -18.41 30.56
C GLY A 342 6.47 -17.38 31.06
N LYS A 343 7.69 -17.35 30.50
CA LYS A 343 8.73 -16.36 30.89
C LYS A 343 8.65 -15.04 30.13
N GLY A 344 7.55 -14.81 29.42
CA GLY A 344 7.29 -13.60 28.66
C GLY A 344 6.71 -12.46 29.49
N TYR A 345 6.22 -11.44 28.79
CA TYR A 345 5.56 -10.27 29.35
C TYR A 345 4.46 -9.79 28.39
N PRO A 346 3.48 -8.97 28.83
CA PRO A 346 3.37 -8.30 30.14
C PRO A 346 2.82 -9.15 31.30
N ASP A 347 2.04 -10.20 31.01
CA ASP A 347 1.25 -10.91 32.03
C ASP A 347 1.85 -12.29 32.39
N GLY A 348 2.83 -12.79 31.63
CA GLY A 348 3.47 -14.09 31.86
C GLY A 348 2.59 -15.28 31.44
N LYS A 349 1.72 -15.08 30.46
CA LYS A 349 0.79 -16.10 29.95
C LYS A 349 1.54 -17.30 29.38
N LYS A 350 1.02 -18.50 29.60
CA LYS A 350 1.68 -19.75 29.19
C LYS A 350 0.88 -20.53 28.17
N GLY A 351 1.57 -21.13 27.21
CA GLY A 351 0.97 -22.05 26.23
C GLY A 351 -0.21 -21.42 25.48
N GLU A 352 -1.38 -22.07 25.57
CA GLU A 352 -2.58 -21.67 24.84
C GLU A 352 -3.34 -20.49 25.46
N GLU A 353 -2.97 -20.05 26.66
CA GLU A 353 -3.48 -18.79 27.24
C GLU A 353 -3.06 -17.56 26.42
N ILE A 354 -1.97 -17.68 25.67
CA ILE A 354 -1.50 -16.66 24.75
C ILE A 354 -2.42 -16.69 23.50
N PRO A 355 -3.07 -15.57 23.14
CA PRO A 355 -3.90 -15.53 21.95
C PRO A 355 -3.14 -16.00 20.70
N LEU A 356 -3.79 -16.82 19.88
CA LEU A 356 -3.14 -17.42 18.71
C LEU A 356 -2.47 -16.38 17.80
N GLY A 357 -3.11 -15.22 17.61
CA GLY A 357 -2.52 -14.13 16.82
C GLY A 357 -1.20 -13.61 17.39
N ALA A 358 -1.08 -13.48 18.71
CA ALA A 358 0.16 -13.08 19.37
C ALA A 358 1.26 -14.15 19.19
N ARG A 359 0.92 -15.43 19.31
CA ARG A 359 1.86 -16.54 19.06
C ARG A 359 2.39 -16.53 17.62
N ILE A 360 1.52 -16.24 16.64
CA ILE A 360 1.91 -16.10 15.23
C ILE A 360 2.89 -14.93 15.04
N ILE A 361 2.60 -13.76 15.63
CA ILE A 361 3.48 -12.58 15.55
C ILE A 361 4.83 -12.89 16.19
N ALA A 362 4.86 -13.53 17.37
CA ALA A 362 6.09 -13.92 18.05
C ALA A 362 6.96 -14.82 17.16
N ALA A 363 6.37 -15.84 16.52
CA ALA A 363 7.09 -16.72 15.61
C ALA A 363 7.65 -15.98 14.38
N ALA A 364 6.86 -15.09 13.78
CA ALA A 364 7.30 -14.29 12.63
C ALA A 364 8.41 -13.29 13.01
N ASN A 365 8.31 -12.65 14.18
CA ASN A 365 9.29 -11.69 14.68
C ASN A 365 10.63 -12.37 14.99
N GLU A 366 10.61 -13.52 15.68
CA GLU A 366 11.85 -14.26 15.97
C GLU A 366 12.51 -14.81 14.70
N TYR A 367 11.72 -15.23 13.71
CA TYR A 367 12.26 -15.58 12.40
C TYR A 367 12.99 -14.39 11.76
N ASP A 368 12.35 -13.21 11.69
CA ASP A 368 12.98 -12.03 11.07
C ASP A 368 14.26 -11.61 11.79
N LYS A 369 14.26 -11.63 13.12
CA LYS A 369 15.45 -11.36 13.96
C LYS A 369 16.59 -12.30 13.65
N LEU A 370 16.34 -13.61 13.61
CA LEU A 370 17.39 -14.60 13.33
C LEU A 370 17.96 -14.45 11.92
N MET A 371 17.12 -14.10 10.94
CA MET A 371 17.54 -13.91 9.56
C MET A 371 18.42 -12.67 9.36
N HIS A 372 18.29 -11.65 10.22
CA HIS A 372 19.06 -10.40 10.14
C HIS A 372 20.13 -10.25 11.24
N SER A 373 20.36 -11.32 12.04
CA SER A 373 21.37 -11.33 13.09
C SER A 373 22.74 -11.73 12.55
N SER A 374 23.71 -10.83 12.66
CA SER A 374 25.12 -11.10 12.35
C SER A 374 25.71 -12.06 13.41
N GLY A 375 26.12 -13.27 13.02
CA GLY A 375 26.80 -14.23 13.90
C GLY A 375 26.10 -15.57 14.09
N ILE A 376 24.88 -15.75 13.59
CA ILE A 376 24.16 -17.02 13.65
C ILE A 376 24.48 -17.86 12.41
N ILE A 377 25.38 -18.84 12.57
CA ILE A 377 25.86 -19.71 11.47
C ILE A 377 24.73 -20.60 10.92
N ASN A 378 23.76 -21.00 11.76
CA ASN A 378 22.64 -21.86 11.34
C ASN A 378 21.31 -21.33 11.88
N GLN A 379 20.68 -20.40 11.15
CA GLN A 379 19.41 -19.78 11.54
C GLN A 379 18.29 -20.82 11.72
N LYS A 380 18.27 -21.86 10.88
CA LYS A 380 17.25 -22.92 10.96
C LYS A 380 17.32 -23.68 12.27
N LYS A 381 18.52 -24.10 12.69
CA LYS A 381 18.73 -24.79 13.97
C LYS A 381 18.46 -23.87 15.15
N ALA A 382 18.88 -22.60 15.07
CA ALA A 382 18.58 -21.60 16.10
C ALA A 382 17.07 -21.41 16.30
N PHE A 383 16.30 -21.31 15.20
CA PHE A 383 14.84 -21.19 15.26
C PHE A 383 14.18 -22.47 15.81
N GLN A 384 14.68 -23.66 15.45
CA GLN A 384 14.21 -24.94 16.00
C GLN A 384 14.39 -25.03 17.52
N ASN A 385 15.47 -24.48 18.07
CA ASN A 385 15.73 -24.51 19.52
C ASN A 385 14.75 -23.65 20.33
N LEU A 386 14.00 -22.74 19.68
CA LEU A 386 12.96 -21.93 20.32
C LEU A 386 11.65 -22.71 20.53
N LYS A 387 11.54 -23.93 19.99
CA LYS A 387 10.39 -24.82 20.16
C LYS A 387 10.18 -25.15 21.64
N ASN A 388 8.93 -25.07 22.11
CA ASN A 388 8.53 -25.36 23.50
C ASN A 388 9.13 -24.44 24.58
N THR A 389 9.93 -23.44 24.20
CA THR A 389 10.50 -22.45 25.11
C THR A 389 9.84 -21.10 24.83
N LYS A 390 10.36 -20.37 23.84
CA LYS A 390 9.83 -19.06 23.44
C LYS A 390 8.62 -19.20 22.52
N LEU A 391 8.60 -20.21 21.65
CA LEU A 391 7.63 -20.33 20.56
C LEU A 391 6.76 -21.59 20.66
N ASP A 392 5.52 -21.45 20.20
CA ASP A 392 4.57 -22.55 20.05
C ASP A 392 5.12 -23.62 19.09
N PRO A 393 5.17 -24.90 19.51
CA PRO A 393 5.73 -25.97 18.70
C PRO A 393 5.05 -26.17 17.34
N LYS A 394 3.73 -25.96 17.26
CA LYS A 394 2.98 -26.10 16.00
C LYS A 394 3.38 -25.00 15.02
N LEU A 395 3.57 -23.77 15.51
CA LEU A 395 3.95 -22.63 14.68
C LEU A 395 5.39 -22.74 14.19
N VAL A 396 6.31 -23.27 15.01
CA VAL A 396 7.70 -23.53 14.57
C VAL A 396 7.72 -24.48 13.37
N GLU A 397 6.93 -25.57 13.42
CA GLU A 397 6.84 -26.53 12.31
C GLU A 397 6.27 -25.90 11.03
N ILE A 398 5.24 -25.05 11.16
CA ILE A 398 4.66 -24.32 10.04
C ILE A 398 5.71 -23.38 9.41
N VAL A 399 6.40 -22.57 10.22
CA VAL A 399 7.43 -21.65 9.72
C VAL A 399 8.56 -22.41 9.04
N LEU A 400 9.00 -23.55 9.59
CA LEU A 400 10.02 -24.39 8.95
C LEU A 400 9.60 -24.97 7.60
N LYS A 401 8.29 -25.14 7.38
CA LYS A 401 7.72 -25.61 6.11
C LYS A 401 7.61 -24.48 5.08
N ILE A 402 7.18 -23.28 5.49
CA ILE A 402 6.82 -22.20 4.55
C ILE A 402 7.90 -21.12 4.38
N ALA A 403 8.81 -20.96 5.34
CA ALA A 403 9.81 -19.88 5.33
C ALA A 403 11.14 -20.34 4.71
N ASP A 404 11.83 -19.42 4.04
CA ASP A 404 13.06 -19.70 3.31
C ASP A 404 14.30 -19.39 4.17
N PHE A 405 14.82 -20.44 4.81
CA PHE A 405 16.06 -20.37 5.59
C PHE A 405 17.34 -20.42 4.73
N LYS A 406 17.24 -20.59 3.40
CA LYS A 406 18.40 -20.69 2.48
C LYS A 406 18.79 -19.34 1.87
N LYS A 407 17.91 -18.34 1.88
CA LYS A 407 18.19 -16.98 1.39
C LYS A 407 18.98 -16.10 2.37
N ALA A 408 19.35 -16.61 3.55
CA ALA A 408 20.29 -15.96 4.45
C ALA A 408 21.70 -15.94 3.84
N GLY A 409 22.00 -14.92 3.05
CA GLY A 409 23.32 -14.74 2.44
C GLY A 409 23.40 -13.73 1.31
N LYS A 410 22.28 -13.19 0.79
CA LYS A 410 22.30 -12.14 -0.25
C LYS A 410 21.45 -10.91 0.01
N ASP A 411 20.79 -10.81 1.16
CA ASP A 411 20.34 -9.50 1.65
C ASP A 411 21.46 -9.00 2.57
N HIS A 412 22.53 -8.49 1.94
CA HIS A 412 23.43 -7.58 2.63
C HIS A 412 22.55 -6.49 3.27
N HIS A 413 22.82 -6.19 4.53
CA HIS A 413 22.48 -4.90 5.11
C HIS A 413 22.63 -3.81 4.04
N PRO A 414 21.61 -2.98 3.73
CA PRO A 414 21.87 -1.70 3.10
C PRO A 414 22.39 -0.74 4.18
N GLY A 415 23.48 -1.13 4.85
CA GLY A 415 24.52 -0.18 5.19
C GLY A 415 25.39 -0.10 3.94
N LEU A 416 25.17 0.93 3.14
CA LEU A 416 25.73 1.17 1.80
C LEU A 416 25.12 0.26 0.72
N ILE A 417 24.18 0.83 -0.05
CA ILE A 417 23.97 0.40 -1.43
C ILE A 417 25.29 0.69 -2.17
N GLN A 418 26.17 -0.30 -2.26
CA GLN A 418 27.06 -0.42 -3.42
C GLN A 418 26.14 -0.61 -4.61
N ALA A 419 26.04 0.44 -5.42
CA ALA A 419 25.39 0.39 -6.71
C ALA A 419 26.13 -0.64 -7.57
N GLN A 420 25.51 -1.80 -7.85
CA GLN A 420 25.75 -2.54 -9.10
C GLN A 420 24.80 -3.73 -9.27
N ASN A 421 23.76 -3.49 -10.06
CA ASN A 421 23.59 -4.09 -11.38
C ASN A 421 22.69 -3.11 -12.15
N GLN A 422 23.26 -2.14 -12.87
CA GLN A 422 23.66 -2.32 -14.26
C GLN A 422 22.66 -3.19 -15.06
N GLN A 423 21.38 -2.84 -15.02
CA GLN A 423 20.65 -2.80 -16.29
C GLN A 423 20.91 -1.43 -16.89
N HIS A 424 21.38 -1.44 -18.13
CA HIS A 424 21.75 -0.27 -18.91
C HIS A 424 20.75 0.88 -18.73
N PHE A 425 21.16 1.92 -18.00
CA PHE A 425 20.58 3.27 -18.09
C PHE A 425 21.08 4.01 -19.35
N HIS A 426 21.44 3.27 -20.40
CA HIS A 426 21.55 3.85 -21.73
C HIS A 426 20.11 3.94 -22.27
N ASP A 427 19.67 5.16 -22.52
CA ASP A 427 18.39 5.54 -23.16
C ASP A 427 17.16 5.71 -22.27
N ILE A 428 17.30 6.23 -21.05
CA ILE A 428 16.20 7.08 -20.55
C ILE A 428 16.33 8.44 -21.22
N LYS A 429 15.59 8.64 -22.31
CA LYS A 429 15.29 9.96 -22.86
C LYS A 429 14.49 10.75 -21.81
N TYR A 430 15.20 11.42 -20.91
CA TYR A 430 14.63 12.36 -19.93
C TYR A 430 14.23 13.66 -20.62
N LYS A 431 13.10 13.65 -21.34
CA LYS A 431 12.40 14.87 -21.75
C LYS A 431 11.05 14.93 -21.05
N GLY A 432 10.91 15.86 -20.10
CA GLY A 432 9.60 16.36 -19.66
C GLY A 432 8.81 15.48 -18.69
N SER A 433 9.45 14.83 -17.72
CA SER A 433 8.72 14.12 -16.66
C SER A 433 7.95 15.11 -15.76
N LYS A 434 6.62 15.05 -15.86
CA LYS A 434 5.65 15.78 -15.02
C LYS A 434 5.86 15.47 -13.51
N LEU A 435 6.33 14.26 -13.19
CA LEU A 435 6.65 13.83 -11.82
C LEU A 435 7.76 14.66 -11.17
N LEU A 436 8.74 15.16 -11.90
CA LEU A 436 9.81 16.00 -11.31
C LEU A 436 9.33 17.44 -10.99
N LYS A 437 8.29 17.92 -11.69
CA LYS A 437 7.64 19.21 -11.36
C LYS A 437 6.84 19.11 -10.05
N ASP A 438 6.26 17.95 -9.76
CA ASP A 438 5.48 17.73 -8.53
C ASP A 438 6.36 17.57 -7.28
N PHE A 439 7.66 17.26 -7.44
CA PHE A 439 8.64 17.11 -6.33
C PHE A 439 9.50 18.36 -6.09
N ALA A 440 9.23 19.50 -6.74
CA ALA A 440 9.97 20.75 -6.58
C ALA A 440 11.51 20.62 -6.74
N VAL A 441 11.99 19.67 -7.56
CA VAL A 441 13.40 19.64 -7.96
C VAL A 441 13.61 20.78 -8.94
N VAL A 442 14.32 21.82 -8.51
CA VAL A 442 14.61 22.99 -9.34
C VAL A 442 15.71 22.66 -10.33
N GLN A 443 16.72 21.91 -9.90
CA GLN A 443 17.87 21.60 -10.73
C GLN A 443 18.63 20.35 -10.26
N ALA A 444 19.06 19.53 -11.21
CA ALA A 444 19.97 18.40 -11.00
C ALA A 444 21.24 18.63 -11.83
N VAL A 445 22.40 18.69 -11.18
CA VAL A 445 23.70 18.99 -11.81
C VAL A 445 24.79 18.06 -11.29
N PHE A 446 25.77 17.75 -12.14
CA PHE A 446 26.98 17.05 -11.74
C PHE A 446 28.10 18.05 -11.47
N TYR A 447 28.77 17.92 -10.34
CA TYR A 447 30.00 18.63 -10.02
C TYR A 447 31.21 17.76 -10.37
N GLN A 448 32.05 18.26 -11.27
CA GLN A 448 33.29 17.62 -11.72
C GLN A 448 34.34 18.70 -12.03
N ASN A 449 35.59 18.50 -11.63
CA ASN A 449 36.72 19.41 -11.95
C ASN A 449 36.43 20.90 -11.65
N GLY A 450 35.77 21.22 -10.53
CA GLY A 450 35.54 22.60 -10.09
C GLY A 450 34.37 23.34 -10.77
N SER A 451 33.61 22.67 -11.64
CA SER A 451 32.46 23.24 -12.37
C SER A 451 31.22 22.33 -12.31
N PHE A 452 30.04 22.94 -12.45
CA PHE A 452 28.76 22.23 -12.53
C PHE A 452 28.35 22.01 -13.99
N TYR A 453 27.81 20.82 -14.26
CA TYR A 453 27.39 20.37 -15.57
C TYR A 453 25.95 19.83 -15.49
N HIS A 454 25.13 20.12 -16.50
CA HIS A 454 23.89 19.40 -16.68
C HIS A 454 24.15 17.94 -17.02
N ILE A 455 23.10 17.12 -16.87
CA ILE A 455 23.12 15.70 -17.24
C ILE A 455 23.51 15.51 -18.72
N ASN A 456 23.23 16.50 -19.57
CA ASN A 456 23.57 16.51 -20.99
C ASN A 456 25.05 16.89 -21.28
N GLY A 457 25.85 17.19 -20.26
CA GLY A 457 27.27 17.53 -20.40
C GLY A 457 27.59 19.01 -20.58
N GLU A 458 26.59 19.87 -20.70
CA GLU A 458 26.77 21.33 -20.81
C GLU A 458 27.09 21.97 -19.46
N LYS A 459 28.02 22.93 -19.44
CA LYS A 459 28.38 23.68 -18.22
C LYS A 459 27.27 24.65 -17.85
N VAL A 460 26.86 24.65 -16.59
CA VAL A 460 25.73 25.45 -16.09
C VAL A 460 26.07 26.16 -14.80
N GLN A 461 25.58 27.40 -14.67
CA GLN A 461 25.58 28.14 -13.41
C GLN A 461 24.36 27.77 -12.57
N ILE A 462 24.57 27.55 -11.28
CA ILE A 462 23.52 27.22 -10.32
C ILE A 462 23.40 28.33 -9.26
N PRO A 463 22.21 28.49 -8.64
CA PRO A 463 22.06 29.35 -7.46
C PRO A 463 23.04 28.96 -6.35
N CYS A 464 23.57 29.94 -5.61
CA CYS A 464 24.52 29.71 -4.50
C CYS A 464 25.80 28.94 -4.87
N GLU A 465 26.27 29.03 -6.14
CA GLU A 465 27.38 28.21 -6.67
C GLU A 465 28.62 28.20 -5.78
N GLN A 466 29.03 29.37 -5.24
CA GLN A 466 30.22 29.48 -4.39
C GLN A 466 30.04 28.78 -3.03
N GLN A 467 28.87 28.91 -2.41
CA GLN A 467 28.55 28.26 -1.13
C GLN A 467 28.49 26.74 -1.29
N ILE A 468 27.86 26.26 -2.36
CA ILE A 468 27.81 24.82 -2.67
C ILE A 468 29.22 24.28 -2.95
N LYS A 469 30.06 25.03 -3.68
CA LYS A 469 31.47 24.66 -3.90
C LYS A 469 32.25 24.57 -2.59
N SER A 470 32.10 25.56 -1.70
CA SER A 470 32.79 25.51 -0.39
C SER A 470 32.32 24.33 0.45
N LEU A 471 31.02 24.01 0.44
CA LEU A 471 30.47 22.88 1.20
C LEU A 471 31.01 21.55 0.69
N ILE A 472 31.02 21.36 -0.64
CA ILE A 472 31.57 20.14 -1.27
C ILE A 472 33.07 20.01 -1.01
N THR A 473 33.82 21.11 -1.01
CA THR A 473 35.28 21.11 -0.84
C THR A 473 35.68 20.90 0.62
N ASN A 474 34.93 21.49 1.57
CA ASN A 474 35.22 21.41 3.01
C ASN A 474 34.72 20.11 3.66
N HIS A 475 33.70 19.47 3.08
CA HIS A 475 33.15 18.20 3.56
C HIS A 475 33.24 17.10 2.48
N PRO A 476 34.45 16.55 2.22
CA PRO A 476 34.59 15.44 1.29
C PRO A 476 33.90 14.19 1.85
N ILE A 477 32.77 13.81 1.26
CA ILE A 477 32.04 12.60 1.66
C ILE A 477 32.82 11.38 1.16
N GLN A 478 33.44 10.64 2.10
CA GLN A 478 34.17 9.42 1.78
C GLN A 478 33.28 8.24 1.37
N ASN A 479 31.98 8.26 1.71
CA ASN A 479 30.95 7.35 1.19
C ASN A 479 29.56 7.77 1.73
N GLY A 480 28.74 8.47 0.94
CA GLY A 480 27.41 8.85 1.42
C GLY A 480 26.71 9.99 0.70
N TYR A 481 25.54 10.29 1.27
CA TYR A 481 24.60 11.35 0.93
C TYR A 481 24.64 12.38 2.05
N ALA A 482 24.68 13.66 1.70
CA ALA A 482 24.45 14.76 2.63
C ALA A 482 23.45 15.75 2.03
N HIS A 483 22.81 16.52 2.90
CA HIS A 483 21.96 17.61 2.48
C HIS A 483 22.13 18.78 3.44
N GLU A 484 21.93 19.99 2.92
CA GLU A 484 22.00 21.21 3.71
C GLU A 484 21.06 22.27 3.12
N PHE A 485 20.54 23.12 3.99
CA PHE A 485 19.70 24.24 3.60
C PHE A 485 20.57 25.46 3.35
N ILE A 486 20.51 25.98 2.12
CA ILE A 486 21.29 27.13 1.69
C ILE A 486 20.34 28.25 1.33
N GLU A 487 20.60 29.43 1.89
CA GLU A 487 19.86 30.65 1.56
C GLU A 487 20.56 31.40 0.44
N ASP A 488 19.82 31.65 -0.64
CA ASP A 488 20.27 32.53 -1.70
C ASP A 488 19.99 33.99 -1.30
N VAL A 489 20.97 34.63 -0.67
CA VAL A 489 20.88 35.99 -0.12
C VAL A 489 20.27 37.02 -1.10
N PRO A 490 20.60 37.03 -2.41
CA PRO A 490 20.01 37.97 -3.38
C PRO A 490 18.53 37.70 -3.69
N SER A 491 18.09 36.44 -3.73
CA SER A 491 16.71 36.08 -4.08
C SER A 491 15.81 35.76 -2.88
N ARG A 492 16.39 35.68 -1.67
CA ARG A 492 15.75 35.21 -0.41
C ARG A 492 15.11 33.82 -0.53
N LYS A 493 15.50 33.04 -1.52
CA LYS A 493 15.02 31.66 -1.69
C LYS A 493 15.86 30.71 -0.86
N MET A 494 15.19 29.73 -0.27
CA MET A 494 15.83 28.66 0.47
C MET A 494 15.88 27.41 -0.40
N TYR A 495 17.08 26.89 -0.61
CA TYR A 495 17.30 25.65 -1.31
C TYR A 495 17.73 24.57 -0.34
N ASN A 496 17.06 23.42 -0.37
CA ASN A 496 17.60 22.20 0.24
C ASN A 496 18.49 21.52 -0.82
N VAL A 497 19.80 21.55 -0.61
CA VAL A 497 20.79 21.04 -1.55
C VAL A 497 21.26 19.68 -1.06
N HIS A 498 21.05 18.65 -1.88
CA HIS A 498 21.48 17.29 -1.61
C HIS A 498 22.66 16.98 -2.50
N TRP A 499 23.77 16.49 -1.96
CA TRP A 499 24.89 16.05 -2.78
C TRP A 499 25.27 14.60 -2.48
N ILE A 500 25.38 13.82 -3.56
CA ILE A 500 25.61 12.39 -3.55
C ILE A 500 26.92 12.12 -4.26
N CYS A 501 27.86 11.50 -3.55
CA CYS A 501 29.14 11.10 -4.12
C CYS A 501 28.95 9.86 -5.00
N LEU A 502 29.21 9.98 -6.30
CA LEU A 502 29.30 8.86 -7.24
C LEU A 502 30.79 8.65 -7.59
N GLU A 503 31.20 7.43 -7.93
CA GLU A 503 32.60 6.99 -8.04
C GLU A 503 33.58 7.96 -8.77
N LYS A 504 33.10 8.83 -9.67
CA LYS A 504 33.92 9.84 -10.37
C LYS A 504 33.30 11.25 -10.45
N LYS A 505 32.11 11.49 -9.89
CA LYS A 505 31.36 12.76 -10.00
C LYS A 505 30.45 12.96 -8.77
N ILE A 506 30.14 14.20 -8.41
CA ILE A 506 29.19 14.48 -7.33
C ILE A 506 27.86 14.94 -7.95
N LEU A 507 26.76 14.22 -7.69
CA LEU A 507 25.43 14.64 -8.11
C LEU A 507 24.84 15.58 -7.08
N CYS A 508 24.50 16.81 -7.48
CA CYS A 508 23.83 17.80 -6.64
C CYS A 508 22.37 17.96 -7.10
N LEU A 509 21.43 17.84 -6.17
CA LEU A 509 20.00 18.07 -6.37
C LEU A 509 19.57 19.29 -5.53
N LEU A 510 19.00 20.30 -6.18
CA LEU A 510 18.53 21.52 -5.52
C LEU A 510 17.00 21.52 -5.48
N PHE A 511 16.43 21.62 -4.29
CA PHE A 511 14.98 21.74 -4.06
C PHE A 511 14.63 23.13 -3.53
N ASP A 512 13.72 23.86 -4.17
CA ASP A 512 13.19 25.12 -3.63
C ASP A 512 12.17 24.79 -2.54
N VAL A 513 12.55 25.04 -1.29
CA VAL A 513 11.71 24.79 -0.11
C VAL A 513 11.12 26.07 0.48
N SER A 514 11.23 27.19 -0.24
CA SER A 514 10.81 28.52 0.25
C SER A 514 9.34 28.53 0.66
N HIS A 515 8.46 27.92 -0.14
CA HIS A 515 7.02 27.83 0.16
C HIS A 515 6.71 26.93 1.35
N LEU A 516 7.48 25.85 1.56
CA LEU A 516 7.28 24.94 2.69
C LEU A 516 7.64 25.65 4.00
N ARG A 517 8.76 26.37 4.01
CA ARG A 517 9.21 27.15 5.17
C ARG A 517 8.27 28.32 5.46
N GLU A 518 7.75 28.98 4.43
CA GLU A 518 6.74 30.03 4.61
C GLU A 518 5.44 29.47 5.19
N TYR A 519 5.04 28.27 4.77
CA TYR A 519 3.90 27.56 5.32
C TYR A 519 4.12 27.16 6.78
N GLU A 520 5.26 26.56 7.11
CA GLU A 520 5.65 26.23 8.50
C GLU A 520 5.64 27.47 9.39
N ARG A 521 6.25 28.57 8.92
CA ARG A 521 6.23 29.86 9.64
C ARG A 521 4.81 30.37 9.87
N LYS A 522 3.92 30.24 8.89
CA LYS A 522 2.49 30.60 9.04
C LYS A 522 1.78 29.68 10.03
N GLN A 523 2.11 28.39 10.07
CA GLN A 523 1.54 27.44 11.04
C GLN A 523 2.04 27.71 12.45
N GLU A 524 3.33 27.98 12.65
CA GLU A 524 3.88 28.37 13.96
C GLU A 524 3.23 29.67 14.46
N LEU A 525 3.11 30.69 13.60
CA LEU A 525 2.41 31.94 13.93
C LEU A 525 0.95 31.67 14.34
N ARG A 526 0.26 30.76 13.63
CA ARG A 526 -1.13 30.40 13.91
C ARG A 526 -1.25 29.65 15.25
N ILE A 527 -0.36 28.69 15.50
CA ILE A 527 -0.29 27.95 16.77
C ILE A 527 -0.04 28.93 17.92
N ARG A 528 0.96 29.81 17.79
CA ARG A 528 1.24 30.84 18.80
C ARG A 528 0.05 31.76 19.06
N THR A 529 -0.67 32.17 18.01
CA THR A 529 -1.89 32.98 18.14
C THR A 529 -2.97 32.24 18.92
N ILE A 530 -3.21 30.95 18.60
CA ILE A 530 -4.18 30.11 19.32
C ILE A 530 -3.78 29.95 20.79
N TYR A 531 -2.50 29.71 21.07
CA TYR A 531 -1.99 29.63 22.45
C TYR A 531 -2.19 30.95 23.20
N ARG A 532 -1.90 32.09 22.56
CA ARG A 532 -2.14 33.42 23.12
C ARG A 532 -3.61 33.64 23.44
N ASP A 533 -4.51 33.30 22.53
CA ASP A 533 -5.95 33.48 22.70
C ASP A 533 -6.51 32.54 23.78
N CYS A 534 -6.03 31.29 23.84
CA CYS A 534 -6.38 30.36 24.91
C CYS A 534 -5.89 30.85 26.28
N LEU A 535 -4.64 31.30 26.39
CA LEU A 535 -4.08 31.81 27.64
C LEU A 535 -4.86 33.05 28.11
N TYR A 536 -5.15 33.97 27.19
CA TYR A 536 -5.96 35.15 27.47
C TYR A 536 -7.37 34.78 27.94
N ALA A 537 -8.04 33.84 27.26
CA ALA A 537 -9.39 33.41 27.62
C ALA A 537 -9.44 32.70 28.98
N VAL A 538 -8.55 31.73 29.22
CA VAL A 538 -8.48 30.94 30.46
C VAL A 538 -8.17 31.83 31.67
N THR A 539 -7.33 32.83 31.48
CA THR A 539 -6.94 33.75 32.56
C THR A 539 -7.86 34.96 32.67
N GLN A 540 -8.91 35.04 31.83
CA GLN A 540 -9.85 36.15 31.74
C GLN A 540 -9.15 37.50 31.53
N GLY A 541 -8.16 37.52 30.63
CA GLY A 541 -7.38 38.69 30.27
C GLY A 541 -6.32 39.11 31.30
N LYS A 542 -6.00 38.24 32.27
CA LYS A 542 -4.95 38.50 33.26
C LYS A 542 -3.54 38.19 32.74
N LEU A 543 -3.41 37.28 31.78
CA LEU A 543 -2.15 36.93 31.13
C LEU A 543 -2.29 37.01 29.60
N THR A 544 -1.31 37.63 28.96
CA THR A 544 -1.21 37.72 27.50
C THR A 544 0.21 37.35 27.09
N LEU A 545 0.34 36.43 26.13
CA LEU A 545 1.61 36.16 25.46
C LEU A 545 1.91 37.29 24.47
N ILE A 546 3.06 37.95 24.64
CA ILE A 546 3.48 39.12 23.84
C ILE A 546 4.84 38.81 23.22
N GLU A 547 5.02 39.12 21.93
CA GLU A 547 6.31 38.93 21.25
C GLU A 547 7.33 39.98 21.72
N ARG A 548 8.63 39.65 21.67
CA ARG A 548 9.71 40.53 22.18
C ARG A 548 9.74 41.91 21.51
N GLU A 549 9.28 41.99 20.27
CA GLU A 549 9.16 43.23 19.49
C GLU A 549 7.98 44.09 19.95
N GLU A 550 6.86 43.45 20.34
CA GLU A 550 5.67 44.09 20.90
C GLU A 550 5.87 44.53 22.36
N LEU A 551 6.84 43.94 23.07
CA LEU A 551 7.19 44.29 24.44
C LEU A 551 7.49 45.79 24.61
N LYS A 552 7.97 46.45 23.55
CA LYS A 552 8.24 47.90 23.53
C LYS A 552 6.97 48.75 23.64
N SER A 553 5.81 48.29 23.17
CA SER A 553 4.55 49.06 23.22
C SER A 553 3.85 48.98 24.58
N PHE A 554 4.12 47.92 25.36
CA PHE A 554 3.60 47.71 26.71
C PHE A 554 4.49 48.28 27.82
N ASN A 555 5.72 48.68 27.49
CA ASN A 555 6.68 49.26 28.44
C ASN A 555 6.38 50.75 28.68
N GLN A 556 5.23 51.05 29.29
CA GLN A 556 4.75 52.42 29.55
C GLN A 556 5.12 52.95 30.95
N GLY A 557 5.86 52.18 31.74
CA GLY A 557 6.25 52.54 33.12
C GLY A 557 7.73 52.36 33.40
N GLU A 558 8.19 52.89 34.52
CA GLU A 558 9.58 52.74 34.99
C GLU A 558 9.85 51.29 35.41
N LYS A 559 10.98 50.72 34.99
CA LYS A 559 11.39 49.36 35.35
C LYS A 559 11.78 49.33 36.83
N ILE A 560 10.98 48.66 37.65
CA ILE A 560 11.14 48.64 39.11
C ILE A 560 12.25 47.66 39.56
N ALA A 561 12.29 46.46 38.97
CA ALA A 561 13.28 45.43 39.28
C ALA A 561 13.34 44.38 38.15
N GLU A 562 14.41 43.59 38.11
CA GLU A 562 14.59 42.45 37.20
C GLU A 562 15.22 41.29 37.97
N PHE A 563 14.74 40.08 37.69
CA PHE A 563 15.30 38.86 38.27
C PHE A 563 15.48 37.84 37.14
N PRO A 564 16.71 37.40 36.84
CA PRO A 564 16.95 36.39 35.82
C PRO A 564 16.48 35.02 36.31
N VAL A 565 15.78 34.28 35.45
CA VAL A 565 15.33 32.92 35.72
C VAL A 565 15.91 32.03 34.64
N SER A 566 16.79 31.12 35.02
CA SER A 566 17.51 30.23 34.10
C SER A 566 17.16 28.76 34.32
N GLU A 567 16.84 28.39 35.57
CA GLU A 567 16.49 27.03 35.95
C GLU A 567 15.16 27.00 36.72
N LYS A 568 14.48 25.84 36.73
CA LYS A 568 13.19 25.67 37.45
C LYS A 568 13.29 25.99 38.95
N ASN A 569 14.46 25.83 39.55
CA ASN A 569 14.70 26.13 40.96
C ASN A 569 14.73 27.64 41.25
N ASP A 570 15.02 28.48 40.25
CA ASP A 570 15.10 29.94 40.40
C ASP A 570 13.71 30.58 40.57
N VAL A 571 12.63 29.85 40.24
CA VAL A 571 11.24 30.32 40.35
C VAL A 571 10.85 30.65 41.78
N ALA A 572 11.27 29.81 42.74
CA ALA A 572 10.97 30.02 44.15
C ALA A 572 11.67 31.29 44.67
N ALA A 573 12.91 31.53 44.24
CA ALA A 573 13.67 32.72 44.58
C ALA A 573 13.05 33.98 43.95
N CYS A 574 12.70 33.93 42.66
CA CYS A 574 12.03 35.01 41.95
C CYS A 574 10.69 35.38 42.59
N ARG A 575 9.85 34.38 42.94
CA ARG A 575 8.58 34.61 43.64
C ARG A 575 8.78 35.31 44.98
N THR A 576 9.78 34.88 45.75
CA THR A 576 10.06 35.47 47.07
C THR A 576 10.51 36.93 46.93
N PHE A 577 11.36 37.21 45.96
CA PHE A 577 11.84 38.56 45.65
C PHE A 577 10.71 39.50 45.24
N ILE A 578 9.85 39.07 44.31
CA ILE A 578 8.70 39.87 43.88
C ILE A 578 7.67 40.01 45.00
N ASP A 579 7.47 38.98 45.82
CA ASP A 579 6.54 39.03 46.96
C ASP A 579 6.89 40.13 47.97
N GLN A 580 8.19 40.29 48.26
CA GLN A 580 8.70 41.35 49.13
C GLN A 580 8.48 42.74 48.50
N LEU A 581 8.84 42.90 47.21
CA LEU A 581 8.63 44.17 46.49
C LEU A 581 7.15 44.60 46.44
N LEU A 582 6.23 43.65 46.33
CA LEU A 582 4.79 43.92 46.31
C LEU A 582 4.24 44.27 47.70
N LYS A 583 4.80 43.68 48.77
CA LYS A 583 4.45 44.01 50.17
C LYS A 583 4.84 45.45 50.50
N ASP A 584 6.05 45.86 50.13
CA ASP A 584 6.57 47.20 50.42
C ASP A 584 5.79 48.32 49.71
N ARG A 585 5.03 47.97 48.68
CA ARG A 585 4.21 48.90 47.88
C ARG A 585 2.70 48.83 48.19
N HIS A 586 2.30 48.17 49.28
CA HIS A 586 0.91 48.08 49.74
C HIS A 586 -0.10 47.59 48.67
N ILE A 587 0.32 46.68 47.78
CA ILE A 587 -0.56 46.08 46.78
C ILE A 587 -1.55 45.12 47.47
N SER A 588 -2.84 45.16 47.07
CA SER A 588 -3.86 44.30 47.66
C SER A 588 -3.52 42.81 47.52
N GLU A 589 -3.87 42.01 48.53
CA GLU A 589 -3.54 40.58 48.57
C GLU A 589 -4.01 39.81 47.33
N LYS A 590 -5.21 40.14 46.82
CA LYS A 590 -5.75 39.53 45.60
C LYS A 590 -4.89 39.83 44.36
N LYS A 591 -4.39 41.05 44.21
CA LYS A 591 -3.50 41.41 43.09
C LYS A 591 -2.13 40.77 43.26
N ARG A 592 -1.59 40.78 44.48
CA ARG A 592 -0.31 40.15 44.83
C ARG A 592 -0.33 38.65 44.54
N TYR A 593 -1.39 37.94 44.92
CA TYR A 593 -1.57 36.52 44.61
C TYR A 593 -1.57 36.25 43.10
N ASN A 594 -2.32 37.04 42.31
CA ASN A 594 -2.36 36.87 40.86
C ASN A 594 -0.98 37.07 40.20
N VAL A 595 -0.22 38.08 40.63
CA VAL A 595 1.13 38.34 40.09
C VAL A 595 2.08 37.18 40.40
N LEU A 596 2.03 36.63 41.61
CA LEU A 596 2.87 35.49 42.00
C LEU A 596 2.48 34.20 41.27
N LEU A 597 1.19 34.01 41.00
CA LEU A 597 0.70 32.88 40.19
C LEU A 597 1.24 32.99 38.76
N SER A 598 1.15 34.17 38.15
CA SER A 598 1.68 34.45 36.81
C SER A 598 3.18 34.15 36.68
N ILE A 599 3.98 34.47 37.71
CA ILE A 599 5.43 34.15 37.72
C ILE A 599 5.66 32.65 37.70
N SER A 600 4.87 31.88 38.45
CA SER A 600 5.00 30.41 38.42
C SER A 600 4.59 29.79 37.10
N GLU A 601 3.51 30.27 36.49
CA GLU A 601 3.01 29.76 35.21
C GLU A 601 3.94 30.10 34.04
N ALA A 602 4.58 31.28 34.06
CA ALA A 602 5.51 31.70 33.01
C ALA A 602 6.73 30.78 32.91
N VAL A 603 7.29 30.32 34.03
CA VAL A 603 8.53 29.52 34.04
C VAL A 603 8.24 28.01 33.93
N THR A 604 7.06 27.55 34.32
CA THR A 604 6.70 26.13 34.18
C THR A 604 6.34 25.75 32.74
N ASN A 605 6.02 26.71 31.88
CA ASN A 605 5.59 26.50 30.50
C ASN A 605 6.56 27.07 29.43
N GLU A 606 7.77 27.48 29.79
CA GLU A 606 8.83 27.64 28.79
C GLU A 606 9.31 26.24 28.34
N PRO A 607 9.34 25.96 27.02
CA PRO A 607 9.79 24.69 26.48
C PRO A 607 11.29 24.42 26.71
#